data_AF-A0A381ICC5-F1
#
_entry.id   AF-A0A381ICC5-F1
#
_cell.length_a   1.000
_cell.length_b   1.000
_cell.length_c   1.000
_cell.angle_alpha   90.00
_cell.angle_beta   90.00
_cell.angle_gamma   90.00
#
_symmetry.space_group_name_H-M   'P 1'
#
loop_
_entity.id
_entity.type
_entity.pdbx_description
1 polymer ?
#
loop_
_entity_poly.entity_id
_entity_poly.type
_entity_poly.pdbx_seq_one_letter_code
_entity_poly.pdbx_strand_id
1 'polypeptide(L)' 'MIEAFIFDLDGVITDTAYYHYMAWRKLAHKVGIDIDTNLMNL' A
#
# COMPACT_ATOMS: atom_id res chain seq x y z
N MET A 1 7.33 -23.06 -24.08
CA MET A 1 8.03 -22.99 -22.79
C MET A 1 7.54 -21.75 -22.08
N ILE A 2 7.40 -21.76 -20.75
CA ILE A 2 7.21 -20.51 -20.02
C ILE A 2 8.58 -19.84 -19.92
N GLU A 3 8.65 -18.57 -20.29
CA GLU A 3 9.92 -17.84 -20.41
C GLU A 3 10.19 -16.95 -19.21
N ALA A 4 9.14 -16.39 -18.58
CA ALA A 4 9.26 -15.59 -17.36
C ALA A 4 7.92 -15.45 -16.63
N PHE A 5 8.02 -15.03 -15.37
CA PHE A 5 6.93 -14.44 -14.59
C PHE A 5 7.37 -13.08 -14.07
N ILE A 6 6.48 -12.10 -14.13
CA ILE A 6 6.66 -10.77 -13.56
C ILE A 6 5.66 -10.64 -12.43
N PHE A 7 6.16 -10.32 -11.23
CA PHE A 7 5.35 -10.18 -10.04
C PHE A 7 5.35 -8.73 -9.59
N ASP A 8 4.18 -8.29 -9.14
CA ASP A 8 4.10 -7.13 -8.25
C ASP A 8 4.67 -7.51 -6.87
N LEU A 9 4.92 -6.52 -6.03
CA LEU A 9 5.40 -6.72 -4.67
C LEU A 9 4.23 -6.86 -3.70
N ASP A 10 3.39 -5.82 -3.62
CA ASP A 10 2.35 -5.66 -2.61
C ASP A 10 1.20 -6.64 -2.82
N GLY A 11 0.91 -7.45 -1.80
CA GLY A 11 -0.14 -8.46 -1.85
C GLY A 11 0.17 -9.67 -2.75
N VAL A 12 1.33 -9.69 -3.41
CA VAL A 12 1.80 -10.82 -4.24
C VAL A 12 2.98 -11.53 -3.58
N ILE A 13 4.06 -10.81 -3.29
CA ILE A 13 5.24 -11.36 -2.61
C ILE A 13 5.19 -11.05 -1.10
N THR A 14 4.70 -9.88 -0.73
CA THR A 14 4.52 -9.50 0.68
C THR A 14 3.49 -8.38 0.84
N ASP A 15 2.95 -8.21 2.04
CA ASP A 15 1.98 -7.16 2.34
C ASP A 15 2.69 -5.89 2.81
N THR A 16 2.83 -4.87 1.94
CA THR A 16 3.40 -3.58 2.36
C THR A 16 2.48 -2.36 2.24
N ALA A 17 1.29 -2.52 1.65
CA ALA A 17 0.30 -1.46 1.53
C ALA A 17 -0.05 -0.79 2.87
N TYR A 18 -0.16 -1.56 3.97
CA TYR A 18 -0.43 -1.02 5.31
C TYR A 18 0.72 -0.15 5.86
N TYR A 19 1.98 -0.48 5.53
CA TYR A 19 3.12 0.36 5.91
C TYR A 19 3.12 1.69 5.16
N HIS A 20 2.77 1.66 3.87
CA HIS A 20 2.56 2.88 3.10
C HIS A 20 1.43 3.75 3.69
N TYR A 21 0.28 3.16 4.02
CA TYR A 21 -0.81 3.86 4.69
C TYR A 21 -0.36 4.53 5.99
N MET A 22 0.34 3.82 6.87
CA MET A 22 0.82 4.40 8.14
C MET A 22 1.76 5.60 7.90
N ALA A 23 2.68 5.50 6.95
CA ALA A 23 3.59 6.57 6.60
C ALA A 23 2.85 7.80 6.04
N TRP A 24 1.92 7.58 5.11
CA TRP A 24 1.10 8.65 4.52
C TRP A 24 0.15 9.27 5.52
N ARG A 25 -0.49 8.48 6.40
CA ARG A 25 -1.40 9.01 7.43
C ARG A 25 -0.67 9.92 8.39
N LYS A 26 0.54 9.54 8.79
CA LYS A 26 1.42 10.38 9.63
C LYS A 26 1.76 11.71 8.95
N LEU A 27 1.91 11.75 7.63
CA LEU A 27 2.14 12.99 6.89
C LEU A 27 0.85 13.81 6.76
N ALA A 28 -0.27 13.17 6.41
CA ALA A 28 -1.58 13.78 6.24
C ALA A 28 -2.03 14.51 7.52
N HIS A 29 -1.83 13.89 8.68
CA HIS A 29 -2.16 14.49 9.98
C HIS A 29 -1.40 15.80 10.24
N LYS A 30 -0.20 15.98 9.68
CA LYS A 30 0.56 17.24 9.83
C LYS A 30 -0.03 18.40 9.03
N VAL A 31 -0.82 18.10 8.01
CA VAL A 31 -1.48 19.10 7.15
C VAL A 31 -2.99 19.15 7.37
N GLY A 32 -3.48 18.56 8.46
CA GLY A 32 -4.90 18.58 8.84
C GLY A 32 -5.80 17.69 7.98
N ILE A 33 -5.24 16.71 7.27
CA ILE A 33 -5.98 15.73 6.48
C ILE A 33 -6.03 14.41 7.24
N ASP A 34 -7.20 13.80 7.34
CA ASP A 34 -7.34 12.43 7.85
C ASP A 34 -7.64 11.48 6.69
N ILE A 35 -6.82 10.44 6.53
CA ILE A 35 -6.98 9.42 5.50
C ILE A 35 -7.43 8.11 6.15
N ASP A 36 -8.42 7.47 5.56
CA ASP A 36 -8.98 6.20 6.04
C ASP A 36 -8.41 4.99 5.26
N THR A 37 -8.79 3.78 5.70
CA THR A 37 -8.37 2.53 5.08
C THR A 37 -9.36 2.02 4.03
N ASN A 38 -10.37 2.80 3.62
CA ASN A 38 -11.44 2.30 2.75
C ASN A 38 -10.92 1.88 1.36
N LEU A 39 -9.82 2.46 0.92
CA LEU A 39 -9.14 2.11 -0.34
C LEU A 39 -8.27 0.85 -0.23
N MET A 40 -8.07 0.28 0.96
CA MET A 40 -7.14 -0.83 1.18
C MET A 40 -7.77 -2.23 1.01
N ASN A 41 -9.07 -2.30 0.74
CA ASN A 41 -9.84 -3.54 0.59
C ASN A 41 -10.21 -3.84 -0.89
N LEU A 42 -9.56 -3.17 -1.84
CA LEU A 42 -9.65 -3.44 -3.28
C LEU A 42 -8.59 -4.46 -3.69
#